data_AF-A0AAI9IC17-F1
#
_entry.id   AF-A0AAI9IC17-F1
#
_cell.length_a   1.000
_cell.length_b   1.000
_cell.length_c   1.000
_cell.angle_alpha   90.00
_cell.angle_beta   90.00
_cell.angle_gamma   90.00
#
_symmetry.space_group_name_H-M   'P 1'
#
loop_
_entity.id
_entity.type
_entity.pdbx_description
1 polymer ?
#
loop_
_entity_poly.entity_id
_entity_poly.type
_entity_poly.pdbx_seq_one_letter_code
_entity_poly.pdbx_strand_id
1 'polypeptide(L)'
;MTFANRNRQRREEAEQAAAQENAAARAAENPSANDIARANIAFQDKRGRGTNGVFQIISMGPRVAQYSFRGWTTDQRRSQNQLIEVDAGFGGNVQLAVVDNMIALIRRYYQGDFNFDSQRLGRVVTLSARPEDTKGLQNFLLNEFFGGR
;
A
#
# COMPACT_ATOMS: atom_id res chain seq x y z
N MET A 1 -7.57 56.48 10.13
CA MET A 1 -7.19 55.46 9.12
C MET A 1 -6.87 54.14 9.83
N THR A 2 -7.79 53.18 9.94
CA THR A 2 -7.49 51.89 10.65
C THR A 2 -8.08 50.64 10.00
N PHE A 3 -8.64 50.73 8.78
CA PHE A 3 -9.33 49.59 8.16
C PHE A 3 -8.46 48.77 7.20
N ALA A 4 -7.28 49.27 6.80
CA ALA A 4 -6.43 48.64 5.78
C ALA A 4 -5.51 47.51 6.30
N ASN A 5 -5.29 47.41 7.61
CA ASN A 5 -4.41 46.38 8.19
C ASN A 5 -5.13 45.05 8.46
N ARG A 6 -6.43 45.11 8.80
CA ARG A 6 -7.20 43.92 9.20
C ARG A 6 -7.54 42.99 8.03
N ASN A 7 -7.58 43.51 6.79
CA ASN A 7 -7.82 42.71 5.60
C ASN A 7 -6.56 42.00 5.07
N ARG A 8 -5.35 42.49 5.40
CA ARG A 8 -4.08 41.83 5.03
C ARG A 8 -3.83 40.59 5.86
N GLN A 9 -3.94 40.70 7.19
CA GLN A 9 -3.80 39.56 8.10
C GLN A 9 -4.74 38.39 7.75
N ARG A 10 -6.00 38.67 7.42
CA ARG A 10 -6.94 37.59 7.02
C ARG A 10 -6.54 36.87 5.73
N ARG A 11 -5.90 37.56 4.78
CA ARG A 11 -5.41 36.93 3.54
C ARG A 11 -4.19 36.07 3.82
N GLU A 12 -3.28 36.56 4.65
CA GLU A 12 -2.07 35.83 5.05
C GLU A 12 -2.41 34.58 5.88
N GLU A 13 -3.38 34.65 6.80
CA GLU A 13 -3.86 33.50 7.56
C GLU A 13 -4.58 32.47 6.68
N ALA A 14 -5.36 32.92 5.69
CA ALA A 14 -6.03 32.03 4.74
C ALA A 14 -5.04 31.34 3.78
N GLU A 15 -4.00 32.05 3.31
CA GLU A 15 -2.93 31.46 2.49
C GLU A 15 -2.09 30.46 3.29
N GLN A 16 -1.77 30.75 4.55
CA GLN A 16 -1.02 29.82 5.40
C GLN A 16 -1.84 28.58 5.76
N ALA A 17 -3.13 28.73 6.05
CA ALA A 17 -4.03 27.60 6.29
C ALA A 17 -4.20 26.74 5.03
N ALA A 18 -4.38 27.35 3.85
CA ALA A 18 -4.47 26.62 2.59
C ALA A 18 -3.15 25.92 2.22
N ALA A 19 -2.00 26.54 2.52
CA ALA A 19 -0.68 25.94 2.32
C ALA A 19 -0.40 24.77 3.27
N GLN A 20 -0.81 24.86 4.54
CA GLN A 20 -0.72 23.76 5.50
C GLN A 20 -1.68 22.61 5.16
N GLU A 21 -2.90 22.93 4.71
CA GLU A 21 -3.87 21.92 4.26
C GLU A 21 -3.37 21.21 2.98
N ASN A 22 -2.79 21.95 2.02
CA ASN A 22 -2.12 21.36 0.86
C ASN A 22 -0.88 20.56 1.23
N ALA A 23 -0.07 21.00 2.19
CA ALA A 23 1.11 20.28 2.62
C ALA A 23 0.75 18.99 3.39
N ALA A 24 -0.30 19.03 4.22
CA ALA A 24 -0.82 17.85 4.92
C ALA A 24 -1.49 16.87 3.95
N ALA A 25 -2.22 17.37 2.94
CA ALA A 25 -2.76 16.54 1.87
C ALA A 25 -1.64 15.89 1.04
N ARG A 26 -0.62 16.66 0.65
CA ARG A 26 0.54 16.14 -0.11
C ARG A 26 1.43 15.19 0.67
N ALA A 27 1.56 15.39 1.99
CA ALA A 27 2.25 14.46 2.89
C ALA A 27 1.44 13.16 3.11
N ALA A 28 0.11 13.20 2.93
CA ALA A 28 -0.72 12.00 2.88
C ALA A 28 -0.62 11.28 1.51
N GLU A 29 -0.20 11.97 0.45
CA GLU A 29 -0.13 11.44 -0.91
C GLU A 29 1.21 10.78 -1.29
N ASN A 30 2.27 10.92 -0.46
CA ASN A 30 3.56 10.28 -0.72
C ASN A 30 4.33 9.96 0.57
N PRO A 31 4.74 8.70 0.81
CA PRO A 31 5.55 8.37 1.98
C PRO A 31 6.96 9.00 1.85
N SER A 32 7.38 9.75 2.86
CA SER A 32 8.71 10.35 2.91
C SER A 32 9.78 9.30 3.20
N ALA A 33 11.05 9.60 2.93
CA ALA A 33 12.18 8.71 3.27
C ALA A 33 12.21 8.32 4.76
N ASN A 34 11.71 9.20 5.63
CA ASN A 34 11.58 8.94 7.07
C ASN A 34 10.50 7.87 7.37
N ASP A 35 9.42 7.84 6.58
CA ASP A 35 8.37 6.83 6.70
C ASP A 35 8.87 5.44 6.29
N ILE A 36 9.70 5.36 5.25
CA ILE A 36 10.35 4.10 4.84
C ILE A 36 11.28 3.59 5.94
N ALA A 37 12.07 4.49 6.55
CA ALA A 37 12.94 4.12 7.67
C ALA A 37 12.14 3.59 8.87
N ARG A 38 11.06 4.28 9.25
CA ARG A 38 10.16 3.83 10.33
C ARG A 38 9.47 2.50 10.00
N ALA A 39 8.99 2.33 8.77
CA ALA A 39 8.37 1.09 8.32
C ALA A 39 9.37 -0.08 8.32
N ASN A 40 10.63 0.16 7.92
CA ASN A 40 11.70 -0.84 8.03
C ASN A 40 11.98 -1.25 9.47
N ILE A 41 12.03 -0.30 10.41
CA ILE A 41 12.20 -0.63 11.84
C ILE A 41 11.02 -1.47 12.34
N ALA A 42 9.78 -1.06 12.02
CA ALA A 42 8.57 -1.81 12.38
C ALA A 42 8.51 -3.20 11.73
N PHE A 43 9.03 -3.35 10.51
CA PHE A 43 9.12 -4.62 9.81
C PHE A 43 10.06 -5.60 10.53
N GLN A 44 11.22 -5.12 11.01
CA GLN A 44 12.18 -5.97 11.73
C GLN A 44 11.59 -6.56 13.01
N ASP A 45 10.78 -5.78 13.74
CA ASP A 45 10.05 -6.25 14.93
C ASP A 45 9.05 -7.37 14.60
N LYS A 46 8.38 -7.30 13.45
CA LYS A 46 7.36 -8.27 13.01
C LYS A 46 7.91 -9.52 12.32
N ARG A 47 9.19 -9.52 11.94
CA ARG A 47 9.80 -10.52 11.04
C ARG A 47 9.74 -11.98 11.56
N GLY A 48 9.56 -12.17 12.87
CA GLY A 48 9.35 -13.48 13.50
C GLY A 48 7.95 -14.10 13.37
N ARG A 49 6.98 -13.39 12.74
CA ARG A 49 5.56 -13.81 12.66
C ARG A 49 5.12 -14.38 11.31
N GLY A 50 6.02 -14.59 10.35
CA GLY A 50 5.79 -15.39 9.13
C GLY A 50 4.77 -14.86 8.10
N THR A 51 4.41 -13.58 8.13
CA THR A 51 3.39 -12.98 7.21
C THR A 51 3.97 -12.01 6.17
N ASN A 52 3.74 -12.28 4.88
CA ASN A 52 4.18 -11.48 3.72
C ASN A 52 3.51 -10.09 3.65
N GLY A 53 3.89 -9.18 4.55
CA GLY A 53 3.26 -7.87 4.64
C GLY A 53 1.78 -7.97 5.01
N VAL A 54 0.92 -7.24 4.29
CA VAL A 54 -0.55 -7.23 4.50
C VAL A 54 -1.29 -8.40 3.84
N PHE A 55 -0.61 -9.19 3.01
CA PHE A 55 -1.17 -10.31 2.26
C PHE A 55 -0.55 -11.64 2.70
N GLN A 56 -1.35 -12.70 2.70
CA GLN A 56 -0.83 -14.03 2.97
C GLN A 56 -1.60 -15.07 2.15
N ILE A 57 -0.89 -15.80 1.28
CA ILE A 57 -1.46 -16.94 0.55
C ILE A 57 -1.81 -18.04 1.55
N ILE A 58 -3.07 -18.49 1.55
CA ILE A 58 -3.58 -19.54 2.43
C ILE A 58 -3.57 -20.88 1.72
N SER A 59 -4.08 -20.91 0.48
CA SER A 59 -4.14 -22.12 -0.34
C SER A 59 -4.06 -21.76 -1.82
N MET A 60 -3.55 -22.69 -2.61
CA MET A 60 -3.44 -22.54 -4.06
C MET A 60 -3.66 -23.89 -4.73
N GLY A 61 -4.77 -24.00 -5.45
CA GLY A 61 -5.05 -25.11 -6.36
C GLY A 61 -4.72 -24.73 -7.82
N PRO A 62 -4.99 -25.63 -8.77
CA PRO A 62 -4.68 -25.41 -10.18
C PRO A 62 -5.54 -24.31 -10.86
N ARG A 63 -6.69 -23.96 -10.26
CA ARG A 63 -7.64 -22.98 -10.80
C ARG A 63 -8.07 -21.93 -9.77
N VAL A 64 -8.21 -22.36 -8.52
CA VAL A 64 -8.70 -21.52 -7.42
C VAL A 64 -7.59 -21.34 -6.41
N ALA A 65 -7.46 -20.14 -5.87
CA ALA A 65 -6.57 -19.84 -4.76
C ALA A 65 -7.29 -18.97 -3.72
N GLN A 66 -6.83 -19.06 -2.48
CA GLN A 66 -7.30 -18.23 -1.40
C GLN A 66 -6.13 -17.52 -0.73
N TYR A 67 -6.33 -16.25 -0.42
CA TYR A 67 -5.38 -15.47 0.36
C TYR A 67 -6.12 -14.63 1.40
N SER A 68 -5.42 -14.29 2.48
CA SER A 68 -5.92 -13.35 3.47
C SER A 68 -5.29 -11.98 3.27
N PHE A 69 -6.09 -10.95 3.53
CA PHE A 69 -5.71 -9.55 3.50
C PHE A 69 -6.08 -8.91 4.84
N ARG A 70 -5.11 -8.31 5.52
CA ARG A 70 -5.33 -7.70 6.85
C ARG A 70 -5.63 -6.20 6.81
N GLY A 71 -5.79 -5.62 5.63
CA GLY A 71 -5.90 -4.17 5.50
C GLY A 71 -4.54 -3.47 5.62
N TRP A 72 -4.54 -2.20 5.25
CA TRP A 72 -3.39 -1.29 5.40
C TRP A 72 -3.44 -0.49 6.71
N THR A 73 -3.83 -1.13 7.81
CA THR A 73 -3.91 -0.49 9.13
C THR A 73 -2.83 -1.02 10.08
N THR A 74 -2.23 -0.12 10.85
CA THR A 74 -1.33 -0.48 11.95
C THR A 74 -2.08 -0.95 13.19
N ASP A 75 -3.38 -0.65 13.27
CA ASP A 75 -4.23 -1.02 14.39
C ASP A 75 -4.72 -2.46 14.24
N GLN A 76 -4.01 -3.39 14.88
CA GLN A 76 -4.32 -4.83 14.88
C GLN A 76 -5.72 -5.14 15.43
N ARG A 77 -6.33 -4.26 16.24
CA ARG A 77 -7.70 -4.45 16.76
C ARG A 77 -8.77 -4.05 15.75
N ARG A 78 -8.45 -3.16 14.79
CA ARG A 78 -9.34 -2.74 13.70
C ARG A 78 -9.02 -3.40 12.35
N SER A 79 -7.90 -4.11 12.25
CA SER A 79 -7.49 -4.91 11.09
C SER A 79 -8.49 -6.03 10.85
N GLN A 80 -9.47 -5.80 9.96
CA GLN A 80 -10.33 -6.88 9.47
C GLN A 80 -9.53 -7.78 8.55
N ASN A 81 -9.25 -9.00 8.98
CA ASN A 81 -8.66 -10.03 8.14
C ASN A 81 -9.72 -10.55 7.17
N GLN A 82 -9.61 -10.18 5.90
CA GLN A 82 -10.50 -10.61 4.83
C GLN A 82 -9.91 -11.83 4.14
N LEU A 83 -10.67 -12.92 4.06
CA LEU A 83 -10.33 -14.06 3.22
C LEU A 83 -10.92 -13.82 1.82
N ILE A 84 -10.04 -13.82 0.82
CA ILE A 84 -10.40 -13.55 -0.57
C ILE A 84 -10.11 -14.82 -1.38
N GLU A 85 -11.11 -15.27 -2.13
CA GLU A 85 -11.00 -16.37 -3.08
C GLU A 85 -10.90 -15.83 -4.50
N VAL A 86 -10.01 -16.44 -5.30
CA VAL A 86 -9.75 -16.07 -6.68
C VAL A 86 -9.82 -17.30 -7.56
N ASP A 87 -10.69 -17.28 -8.56
CA ASP A 87 -10.79 -18.30 -9.62
C ASP A 87 -10.21 -17.72 -10.92
N ALA A 88 -9.21 -18.40 -11.49
CA ALA A 88 -8.56 -17.97 -12.72
C ALA A 88 -9.31 -18.36 -14.01
N GLY A 89 -10.44 -19.05 -13.88
CA GLY A 89 -11.17 -19.63 -15.00
C GLY A 89 -10.46 -20.84 -15.61
N PHE A 90 -11.03 -21.36 -16.69
CA PHE A 90 -10.47 -22.51 -17.40
C PHE A 90 -9.21 -22.12 -18.18
N GLY A 91 -8.11 -22.85 -17.97
CA GLY A 91 -6.82 -22.59 -18.64
C GLY A 91 -6.11 -21.31 -18.19
N GLY A 92 -6.64 -20.60 -17.18
CA GLY A 92 -6.04 -19.38 -16.66
C GLY A 92 -4.88 -19.66 -15.71
N ASN A 93 -4.00 -18.67 -15.56
CA ASN A 93 -2.91 -18.73 -14.59
C ASN A 93 -3.40 -18.23 -13.21
N VAL A 94 -3.55 -19.16 -12.27
CA VAL A 94 -4.00 -18.86 -10.89
C VAL A 94 -3.09 -17.87 -10.15
N GLN A 95 -1.78 -17.93 -10.37
CA GLN A 95 -0.84 -17.01 -9.74
C GLN A 95 -1.03 -15.59 -10.26
N LEU A 96 -1.22 -15.45 -11.58
CA LEU A 96 -1.47 -14.17 -12.22
C LEU A 96 -2.80 -13.56 -11.74
N ALA A 97 -3.86 -14.36 -11.73
CA ALA A 97 -5.18 -13.92 -11.28
C ALA A 97 -5.16 -13.44 -9.82
N VAL A 98 -4.44 -14.14 -8.95
CA VAL A 98 -4.25 -13.72 -7.55
C VAL A 98 -3.54 -12.37 -7.47
N VAL A 99 -2.44 -12.21 -8.21
CA VAL A 99 -1.68 -10.94 -8.22
C VAL A 99 -2.53 -9.79 -8.78
N ASP A 100 -3.29 -10.01 -9.84
CA ASP A 100 -4.19 -9.00 -10.40
C ASP A 100 -5.27 -8.59 -9.39
N ASN A 101 -5.81 -9.54 -8.63
CA ASN A 101 -6.76 -9.24 -7.56
C ASN A 101 -6.10 -8.40 -6.43
N MET A 102 -4.88 -8.76 -6.02
CA MET A 102 -4.11 -7.99 -5.04
C MET A 102 -3.85 -6.56 -5.52
N ILE A 103 -3.46 -6.37 -6.79
CA ILE A 103 -3.25 -5.03 -7.37
C ILE A 103 -4.55 -4.23 -7.36
N ALA A 104 -5.66 -4.84 -7.76
CA ALA A 104 -6.97 -4.20 -7.70
C ALA A 104 -7.32 -3.77 -6.28
N LEU A 105 -6.98 -4.57 -5.26
CA LEU A 105 -7.20 -4.23 -3.86
C LEU A 105 -6.28 -3.10 -3.39
N ILE A 106 -4.99 -3.13 -3.73
CA ILE A 106 -4.02 -2.06 -3.43
C ILE A 106 -4.53 -0.72 -3.99
N ARG A 107 -5.02 -0.72 -5.23
CA ARG A 107 -5.54 0.47 -5.91
C ARG A 107 -6.78 1.09 -5.27
N ARG A 108 -7.51 0.34 -4.43
CA ARG A 108 -8.61 0.91 -3.64
C ARG A 108 -8.10 1.80 -2.50
N TYR A 109 -6.87 1.58 -2.05
CA TYR A 109 -6.26 2.33 -0.94
C TYR A 109 -5.19 3.33 -1.40
N TYR A 110 -4.48 3.03 -2.49
CA TYR A 110 -3.39 3.86 -3.00
C TYR A 110 -3.57 4.14 -4.49
N GLN A 111 -3.46 5.40 -4.89
CA GLN A 111 -3.50 5.82 -6.30
C GLN A 111 -2.11 6.10 -6.88
N GLY A 112 -1.09 6.22 -6.02
CA GLY A 112 0.28 6.56 -6.38
C GLY A 112 1.28 5.61 -5.75
N ASP A 113 2.38 6.17 -5.24
CA ASP A 113 3.44 5.41 -4.62
C ASP A 113 3.03 4.96 -3.21
N PHE A 114 3.43 3.75 -2.82
CA PHE A 114 3.11 3.15 -1.53
C PHE A 114 4.26 2.30 -1.01
N ASN A 115 4.29 2.11 0.31
CA ASN A 115 5.28 1.28 0.99
C ASN A 115 4.77 -0.15 1.11
N PHE A 116 5.56 -1.11 0.62
CA PHE A 116 5.27 -2.53 0.66
C PHE A 116 6.31 -3.28 1.49
N ASP A 117 5.84 -4.04 2.47
CA ASP A 117 6.66 -4.88 3.34
C ASP A 117 7.04 -6.19 2.61
N SER A 118 8.18 -6.21 1.92
CA SER A 118 8.67 -7.42 1.23
C SER A 118 9.41 -8.34 2.21
N GLN A 119 8.91 -9.57 2.38
CA GLN A 119 9.64 -10.58 3.14
C GLN A 119 10.78 -11.19 2.34
N ARG A 120 10.59 -11.37 1.03
CA ARG A 120 11.63 -11.92 0.17
C ARG A 120 12.88 -11.06 0.17
N LEU A 121 12.71 -9.73 0.09
CA LEU A 121 13.82 -8.77 0.20
C LEU A 121 14.15 -8.42 1.64
N GLY A 122 13.26 -8.73 2.57
CA GLY A 122 13.52 -8.50 3.98
C GLY A 122 13.54 -7.04 4.40
N ARG A 123 12.80 -6.20 3.66
CA ARG A 123 12.73 -4.76 3.86
C ARG A 123 11.46 -4.20 3.20
N VAL A 124 11.12 -2.99 3.61
CA VAL A 124 10.10 -2.16 2.98
C VAL A 124 10.64 -1.58 1.68
N VAL A 125 9.86 -1.68 0.62
CA VAL A 125 10.15 -1.14 -0.70
C VAL A 125 9.04 -0.19 -1.14
N THR A 126 9.39 0.86 -1.86
CA THR A 126 8.41 1.76 -2.47
C THR A 126 8.01 1.21 -3.84
N LEU A 127 6.71 1.03 -4.04
CA LEU A 127 6.12 0.55 -5.29
C LEU A 127 5.06 1.56 -5.76
N SER A 128 4.71 1.53 -7.05
CA SER A 128 3.66 2.38 -7.61
C SER A 128 2.39 1.58 -7.85
N ALA A 129 1.26 2.09 -7.38
CA ALA A 129 -0.08 1.56 -7.65
C ALA A 129 -0.68 2.11 -8.96
N ARG A 130 0.02 3.00 -9.67
CA ARG A 130 -0.53 3.67 -10.86
C ARG A 130 -0.81 2.67 -11.99
N PRO A 131 -1.79 2.95 -12.88
CA PRO A 131 -2.08 2.09 -14.02
C PRO A 131 -0.89 1.87 -14.97
N GLU A 132 -0.07 2.89 -15.20
CA GLU A 132 1.12 2.82 -16.05
C GLU A 132 2.16 1.80 -15.56
N ASP A 133 2.25 1.59 -14.24
CA ASP A 133 3.24 0.72 -13.62
C ASP A 133 2.76 -0.73 -13.41
N THR A 134 1.59 -1.09 -13.93
CA THR A 134 0.95 -2.40 -13.71
C THR A 134 1.90 -3.56 -13.96
N LYS A 135 2.64 -3.56 -15.08
CA LYS A 135 3.55 -4.67 -15.41
C LYS A 135 4.69 -4.83 -14.40
N GLY A 136 5.26 -3.71 -13.95
CA GLY A 136 6.33 -3.71 -12.95
C GLY A 136 5.84 -4.22 -11.60
N LEU A 137 4.69 -3.70 -11.15
CA LEU A 137 4.06 -4.14 -9.90
C LEU A 137 3.66 -5.62 -9.94
N GLN A 138 3.05 -6.07 -11.04
CA GLN A 138 2.66 -7.47 -11.23
C GLN A 138 3.86 -8.40 -11.19
N ASN A 139 4.93 -8.08 -11.92
CA ASN A 139 6.15 -8.89 -11.91
C ASN A 139 6.78 -8.92 -10.50
N PHE A 140 6.81 -7.79 -9.80
CA PHE A 140 7.31 -7.73 -8.42
C PHE A 140 6.53 -8.68 -7.50
N LEU A 141 5.19 -8.60 -7.50
CA LEU A 141 4.35 -9.42 -6.63
C LEU A 141 4.39 -10.91 -7.01
N LEU A 142 4.43 -11.24 -8.30
CA LEU A 142 4.64 -12.62 -8.75
C LEU A 142 5.94 -13.21 -8.16
N ASN A 143 7.04 -12.45 -8.23
CA ASN A 143 8.31 -12.88 -7.65
C ASN A 143 8.27 -12.93 -6.12
N GLU A 144 7.58 -11.99 -5.48
CA GLU A 144 7.43 -11.94 -4.01
C GLU A 144 6.76 -13.20 -3.46
N PHE A 145 5.66 -13.63 -4.06
CA PHE A 145 4.88 -14.76 -3.54
C PHE A 145 5.27 -16.11 -4.16
N PHE A 146 5.82 -16.12 -5.37
CA PHE A 146 6.01 -17.35 -6.15
C PHE A 146 7.42 -17.55 -6.75
N GLY A 147 8.30 -16.55 -6.71
CA GLY A 147 9.62 -16.62 -7.36
C GLY A 147 10.71 -17.39 -6.59
N GLY A 148 10.44 -17.80 -5.35
CA GLY A 148 11.41 -18.47 -4.46
C GLY A 148 11.21 -19.97 -4.30
N ARG A 149 10.53 -20.65 -5.25
CA ARG A 149 10.39 -22.11 -5.27
C ARG A 149 11.16 -22.72 -6.42
#